data_AF-E9IYM1-F1
#
_entry.id   AF-E9IYM1-F1
#
_cell.length_a   1.000
_cell.length_b   1.000
_cell.length_c   1.000
_cell.angle_alpha   90.00
_cell.angle_beta   90.00
_cell.angle_gamma   90.00
#
_symmetry.space_group_name_H-M   'P 1'
#
loop_
_entity.id
_entity.type
_entity.pdbx_description
1 polymer ?
#
loop_
_entity_poly.entity_id
_entity_poly.type
_entity_poly.pdbx_seq_one_letter_code
_entity_poly.pdbx_strand_id
1 'polypeptide(L)' 'MLYNAASTLDAFDIYFKSYHVFHVKYPVFSEHLWMLFQKGFYKFTTKWDKIILHVEYLINYLKNENLQEYATS' A
#
# COMPACT_ATOMS: atom_id res chain seq x y z
N MET A 1 -6.88 -2.57 -28.04
CA MET A 1 -6.54 -1.91 -26.76
C MET A 1 -5.49 -2.77 -26.08
N LEU A 2 -4.28 -2.26 -25.84
CA LEU A 2 -3.08 -3.06 -25.54
C LEU A 2 -2.85 -3.32 -24.03
N TYR A 3 -3.71 -2.80 -23.17
CA TYR A 3 -3.60 -2.98 -21.71
C TYR A 3 -4.87 -3.68 -21.22
N ASN A 4 -4.88 -5.01 -21.29
CA ASN A 4 -5.94 -5.84 -20.70
C ASN A 4 -5.67 -5.96 -19.19
N ALA A 5 -5.74 -4.85 -18.46
CA ALA A 5 -5.96 -4.95 -17.01
C ALA A 5 -7.42 -5.35 -16.84
N ALA A 6 -7.68 -6.57 -16.40
CA ALA A 6 -9.04 -7.10 -16.26
C ALA A 6 -9.88 -6.29 -15.26
N SER A 7 -9.21 -5.55 -14.36
CA SER A 7 -9.79 -4.61 -13.42
C SER A 7 -8.84 -3.46 -13.08
N THR A 8 -9.37 -2.41 -12.43
CA THR A 8 -8.57 -1.32 -11.85
C THR A 8 -7.53 -1.83 -10.84
N LEU A 9 -7.86 -2.90 -10.10
CA LEU A 9 -6.94 -3.50 -9.14
C LEU A 9 -5.76 -4.18 -9.82
N ASP A 10 -5.97 -4.82 -10.97
CA ASP A 10 -4.88 -5.43 -11.75
C ASP A 10 -3.91 -4.38 -12.27
N ALA A 11 -4.44 -3.25 -12.76
CA ALA A 11 -3.60 -2.12 -13.17
C ALA A 11 -2.79 -1.59 -11.98
N PHE A 12 -3.45 -1.39 -10.84
CA PHE A 12 -2.79 -0.91 -9.62
C PHE A 12 -1.66 -1.82 -9.17
N ASP A 13 -1.86 -3.14 -9.22
CA ASP A 13 -0.86 -4.15 -8.88
C ASP A 13 0.34 -4.11 -9.83
N ILE A 14 0.11 -3.93 -11.14
CA ILE A 14 1.17 -3.73 -12.13
C ILE A 14 1.97 -2.46 -11.81
N TYR A 15 1.31 -1.36 -11.46
CA TYR A 15 1.99 -0.11 -11.08
C TYR A 15 2.85 -0.30 -9.83
N PHE A 16 2.28 -0.91 -8.78
CA PHE A 16 2.99 -1.20 -7.54
C PHE A 16 4.27 -2.02 -7.80
N LYS A 17 4.15 -3.12 -8.54
CA LYS A 17 5.30 -3.95 -8.93
C LYS A 17 6.32 -3.18 -9.75
N SER A 18 5.87 -2.35 -10.69
CA SER A 18 6.75 -1.55 -11.54
C SER A 18 7.59 -0.57 -10.73
N TYR A 19 7.01 0.14 -9.74
CA TYR A 19 7.77 1.01 -8.86
C TYR A 19 8.91 0.27 -8.15
N HIS A 20 8.65 -0.94 -7.67
CA HIS A 20 9.64 -1.75 -6.97
C HIS A 20 10.70 -2.36 -7.88
N VAL A 21 10.31 -2.95 -9.02
CA VAL A 21 11.24 -3.58 -9.97
C VAL A 21 12.22 -2.56 -10.54
N PHE A 22 11.74 -1.36 -10.86
CA PHE A 22 12.57 -0.29 -11.41
C PHE A 22 13.24 0.59 -10.34
N HIS A 23 13.05 0.30 -9.04
CA HIS A 23 13.51 1.14 -7.93
C HIS A 23 13.14 2.63 -8.08
N VAL A 24 11.95 2.90 -8.61
CA VAL A 24 11.45 4.25 -8.83
C VAL A 24 10.81 4.77 -7.55
N LYS A 25 11.05 6.04 -7.22
CA LYS A 25 10.39 6.69 -6.08
C LYS A 25 8.92 6.95 -6.39
N TYR A 26 8.06 6.80 -5.39
CA TYR A 26 6.68 7.22 -5.50
C TYR A 26 6.58 8.73 -5.75
N PRO A 27 5.53 9.20 -6.48
CA PRO A 27 5.31 10.62 -6.68
C PRO A 27 5.05 11.33 -5.34
N VAL A 28 5.71 12.46 -5.10
CA VAL A 28 5.73 13.18 -3.81
C VAL A 28 4.31 13.44 -3.27
N PHE A 29 3.40 13.92 -4.11
CA PHE A 29 2.03 14.24 -3.71
C PHE A 29 1.21 13.00 -3.29
N SER A 30 1.57 11.81 -3.78
CA SER A 30 0.88 10.55 -3.50
C SER A 30 1.69 9.59 -2.63
N GLU A 31 2.88 9.99 -2.17
CA GLU A 31 3.81 9.09 -1.47
C GLU A 31 3.16 8.47 -0.23
N HIS A 32 2.39 9.26 0.53
CA HIS A 32 1.65 8.80 1.71
C HIS A 32 0.61 7.72 1.37
N LEU A 33 -0.10 7.83 0.24
CA LEU A 33 -1.05 6.82 -0.24
C LEU A 33 -0.32 5.54 -0.62
N TRP A 34 0.77 5.64 -1.38
CA TRP A 34 1.56 4.47 -1.76
C TRP A 34 2.15 3.77 -0.54
N MET A 35 2.62 4.51 0.48
CA MET A 35 3.07 3.91 1.74
C MET A 35 1.94 3.20 2.49
N LEU A 36 0.72 3.75 2.48
CA LEU A 36 -0.47 3.11 3.05
C LEU A 36 -0.80 1.81 2.31
N PHE A 37 -0.81 1.82 0.97
CA PHE A 37 -1.06 0.61 0.18
C PHE A 37 0.02 -0.45 0.40
N GLN A 38 1.30 -0.04 0.36
CA GLN A 38 2.43 -0.93 0.52
C GLN A 38 2.38 -1.66 1.87
N LYS A 39 2.24 -0.93 2.99
CA LYS A 39 2.29 -1.51 4.33
C LYS A 39 0.94 -2.06 4.81
N GLY A 40 -0.16 -1.41 4.44
CA GLY A 40 -1.51 -1.75 4.89
C GLY A 40 -2.15 -2.88 4.08
N PHE A 41 -2.08 -2.79 2.75
CA PHE A 41 -2.74 -3.75 1.85
C PHE A 41 -1.80 -4.87 1.43
N TYR A 42 -0.63 -4.53 0.89
CA TYR A 42 0.35 -5.52 0.42
C TYR A 42 1.19 -6.13 1.55
N LYS A 43 1.14 -5.55 2.76
CA LYS A 43 1.97 -5.95 3.92
C LYS A 43 3.46 -6.06 3.56
N PHE A 44 3.91 -5.21 2.65
CA PHE A 44 5.26 -5.18 2.11
C PHE A 44 6.06 -4.07 2.79
N THR A 45 7.32 -4.33 3.10
CA THR A 45 8.23 -3.34 3.68
C THR A 45 9.60 -3.41 3.03
N THR A 46 10.26 -2.27 2.91
CA THR A 46 11.61 -2.17 2.38
C THR A 46 12.50 -1.35 3.31
N LYS A 47 13.83 -1.52 3.19
CA LYS A 47 14.80 -0.70 3.93
C LYS A 47 14.80 0.80 3.54
N TRP A 48 14.07 1.18 2.48
CA TRP A 48 14.00 2.54 1.94
C TRP A 48 12.67 3.22 2.30
N ASP A 49 11.81 2.54 3.04
CA ASP A 49 10.49 3.03 3.40
C ASP A 49 10.61 4.30 4.25
N LYS A 50 9.86 5.32 3.85
CA LYS A 50 9.70 6.51 4.69
C LYS A 50 8.71 6.24 5.81
N ILE A 51 9.01 6.78 6.97
CA ILE A 51 8.08 6.81 8.10
C ILE A 51 7.23 8.06 7.96
N ILE A 52 5.94 7.87 7.72
CA ILE A 52 4.96 8.96 7.64
C ILE A 52 3.99 8.76 8.80
N LEU A 53 4.08 9.60 9.82
CA LEU A 53 3.42 9.39 11.12
C LEU A 53 1.91 9.15 11.01
N HIS A 54 1.21 9.92 10.18
CA HIS A 54 -0.23 9.76 10.00
C HIS A 54 -0.59 8.46 9.25
N VAL A 55 0.28 7.98 8.36
CA VAL A 55 0.11 6.69 7.68
C VAL A 55 0.32 5.55 8.67
N GLU A 56 1.35 5.61 9.52
CA GLU A 56 1.59 4.60 10.57
C GLU A 56 0.42 4.55 11.56
N TYR A 57 -0.09 5.72 11.98
CA TYR A 57 -1.28 5.80 12.82
C TYR A 57 -2.48 5.11 12.16
N LEU A 58 -2.74 5.41 10.89
CA LEU A 58 -3.86 4.81 10.16
C LEU A 58 -3.69 3.29 9.99
N ILE A 59 -2.49 2.81 9.69
CA ILE A 59 -2.20 1.37 9.60
C ILE A 59 -2.46 0.68 10.94
N ASN A 60 -2.04 1.28 12.05
CA ASN A 60 -2.26 0.72 13.38
C ASN A 60 -3.74 0.75 13.77
N TYR A 61 -4.44 1.84 13.45
CA TYR A 61 -5.89 1.95 13.63
C TYR A 61 -6.62 0.82 12.89
N LEU A 62 -6.35 0.65 11.59
CA LEU A 62 -6.98 -0.40 10.78
C LEU A 62 -6.64 -1.81 11.30
N LYS A 63 -5.40 -2.06 11.74
CA LYS A 63 -5.03 -3.35 12.34
C LYS A 63 -5.82 -3.63 13.62
N ASN A 64 -6.01 -2.63 14.46
CA ASN A 64 -6.72 -2.77 15.72
C ASN A 64 -8.22 -3.01 15.52
N GLU A 65 -8.86 -2.37 14.54
CA GLU A 65 -10.27 -2.65 14.19
C GLU A 65 -10.48 -4.10 13.78
N ASN A 66 -9.61 -4.63 12.91
CA ASN A 66 -9.69 -6.03 12.50
C ASN A 66 -9.57 -6.99 13.69
N LEU A 67 -8.69 -6.69 14.67
CA LEU A 67 -8.53 -7.53 15.87
C LEU A 67 -9.77 -7.53 16.78
N GLN A 68 -10.51 -6.42 16.86
CA GLN A 68 -11.76 -6.35 17.63
C GLN A 68 -12.89 -7.18 16.98
N GLU A 69 -12.95 -7.20 15.65
CA GLU A 69 -13.93 -8.00 14.89
C GLU A 69 -13.71 -9.52 15.08
N TYR A 70 -12.45 -9.98 15.11
CA TYR A 70 -12.13 -11.39 15.43
C TYR A 70 -12.31 -11.75 16.91
N ALA A 71 -12.24 -10.77 17.84
CA ALA A 71 -12.42 -11.03 19.27
C ALA A 71 -13.90 -11.11 19.70
N THR A 72 -14.82 -10.72 18.81
CA THR A 72 -16.27 -10.71 19.07
C THR A 72 -17.07 -11.72 18.23
N SER A 73 -16.37 -12.52 17.42
CA SER A 73 -16.92 -13.64 16.62
C SER A 73 -16.57 -14.99 17.24
#